data_AF-A0A8C5Y4L9-F1
#
_entry.id   AF-A0A8C5Y4L9-F1
#
_cell.length_a   1.000
_cell.length_b   1.000
_cell.length_c   1.000
_cell.angle_alpha   90.00
_cell.angle_beta   90.00
_cell.angle_gamma   90.00
#
_symmetry.space_group_name_H-M   'P 1'
#
loop_
_entity.id
_entity.type
_entity.pdbx_description
1 polymer ?
#
loop_
_entity_poly.entity_id
_entity_poly.type
_entity_poly.pdbx_seq_one_letter_code
_entity_poly.pdbx_strand_id
1 'polypeptide(L)'
;MRNILLSWRFITRSSIYGQIRRIMRPTDVPDQDVLGWGENDRGVSFTFGAEWVAKFLHKHDLDLICTAHQVVEDGYEFFAKRQLVTLFSAPNYCGEFDNAGAMMSCSFQILKPAEKKKPNATRPVTPPRGMITQATKK
;
A
#
# COMPACT_ATOMS: atom_id res chain seq x y z
N MET A 1 -4.39 3.66 5.94
CA MET A 1 -5.01 2.88 4.87
C MET A 1 -5.14 3.75 3.63
N ARG A 2 -4.03 3.94 2.93
CA ARG A 2 -3.93 4.46 1.58
C ARG A 2 -3.36 3.34 0.71
N ASN A 3 -4.09 2.99 -0.35
CA ASN A 3 -3.60 2.22 -1.50
C ASN A 3 -2.87 0.89 -1.20
N ILE A 4 -3.55 -0.23 -1.43
CA ILE A 4 -2.94 -1.57 -1.45
C ILE A 4 -2.67 -1.97 -2.91
N LEU A 5 -1.47 -2.48 -3.20
CA LEU A 5 -1.16 -3.09 -4.50
C LEU A 5 -1.39 -4.61 -4.43
N LEU A 6 -2.38 -5.10 -5.17
CA LEU A 6 -2.60 -6.53 -5.41
C LEU A 6 -1.81 -6.99 -6.64
N SER A 7 -0.78 -7.83 -6.44
CA SER A 7 -0.15 -8.56 -7.55
C SER A 7 -1.04 -9.75 -7.94
N TRP A 8 -1.79 -9.61 -9.04
CA TRP A 8 -2.81 -10.59 -9.43
C TRP A 8 -2.74 -11.01 -10.91
N ARG A 9 -3.13 -12.26 -11.18
CA ARG A 9 -3.64 -12.70 -12.50
C ARG A 9 -5.17 -12.61 -12.47
N PHE A 10 -5.79 -12.13 -13.56
CA PHE A 10 -7.06 -11.35 -13.53
C PHE A 10 -6.83 -10.00 -12.76
N ILE A 11 -7.75 -9.11 -12.35
CA ILE A 11 -9.22 -9.03 -12.35
C ILE A 11 -9.74 -7.89 -13.25
N THR A 12 -11.04 -7.64 -13.21
CA THR A 12 -11.76 -6.70 -14.06
C THR A 12 -11.63 -5.24 -13.63
N ARG A 13 -11.32 -4.38 -14.62
CA ARG A 13 -11.85 -3.02 -14.85
C ARG A 13 -12.02 -2.08 -13.64
N SER A 14 -11.16 -1.06 -13.57
CA SER A 14 -11.62 0.35 -13.60
C SER A 14 -10.47 1.31 -13.98
N SER A 15 -10.71 2.62 -13.97
CA SER A 15 -9.94 3.72 -14.59
C SER A 15 -8.44 3.82 -14.26
N ILE A 16 -7.95 3.17 -13.20
CA ILE A 16 -6.53 3.19 -12.79
C ILE A 16 -5.61 2.31 -13.67
N TYR A 17 -6.20 1.54 -14.60
CA TYR A 17 -5.54 0.59 -15.49
C TYR A 17 -4.31 1.15 -16.24
N GLY A 18 -4.31 2.45 -16.57
CA GLY A 18 -3.21 3.11 -17.29
C GLY A 18 -1.93 3.29 -16.47
N GLN A 19 -2.05 3.50 -15.15
CA GLN A 19 -0.89 3.56 -14.24
C GLN A 19 -0.39 2.15 -13.92
N ILE A 20 -1.30 1.21 -13.63
CA ILE A 20 -0.96 -0.18 -13.31
C ILE A 20 -0.23 -0.86 -14.47
N ARG A 21 -0.57 -0.57 -15.74
CA ARG A 21 0.18 -1.08 -16.91
C ARG A 21 1.61 -0.57 -17.04
N ARG A 22 1.99 0.54 -16.38
CA ARG A 22 3.35 1.10 -16.40
C ARG A 22 4.22 0.66 -15.22
N ILE A 23 3.62 0.07 -14.20
CA ILE A 23 4.35 -0.58 -13.11
C ILE A 23 4.80 -1.94 -13.64
N MET A 24 6.12 -2.14 -13.73
CA MET A 24 6.70 -3.46 -13.98
C MET A 24 6.20 -4.40 -12.87
N ARG A 25 5.63 -5.53 -13.26
CA ARG A 25 5.09 -6.51 -12.30
C ARG A 25 6.28 -7.18 -11.59
N PRO A 26 6.33 -7.20 -10.25
CA PRO A 26 7.26 -8.08 -9.55
C PRO A 26 6.89 -9.53 -9.88
N THR A 27 7.77 -10.21 -10.61
CA THR A 27 7.83 -11.68 -10.69
C THR A 27 8.87 -12.25 -9.70
N ASP A 28 9.44 -11.34 -8.92
CA ASP A 28 10.57 -11.52 -8.02
C ASP A 28 10.12 -12.01 -6.63
N VAL A 29 11.03 -12.64 -5.89
CA VAL A 29 10.76 -13.31 -4.62
C VAL A 29 11.31 -12.47 -3.45
N PRO A 30 10.55 -12.24 -2.36
CA PRO A 30 11.08 -11.58 -1.17
C PRO A 30 12.09 -12.48 -0.44
N ASP A 31 13.21 -11.91 -0.03
CA ASP A 31 14.34 -12.62 0.60
C ASP A 31 14.87 -11.81 1.80
N GLN A 32 15.16 -12.48 2.92
CA GLN A 32 15.62 -11.83 4.15
C GLN A 32 17.14 -11.60 4.18
N ASP A 33 17.92 -12.43 3.49
CA ASP A 33 19.39 -12.40 3.51
C ASP A 33 19.98 -11.52 2.38
N VAL A 34 19.17 -11.19 1.38
CA VAL A 34 19.56 -10.35 0.24
C VAL A 34 19.52 -8.85 0.55
N LEU A 35 20.71 -8.21 0.52
CA LEU A 35 20.86 -6.75 0.58
C LEU A 35 20.60 -6.09 -0.79
N GLY A 36 19.32 -5.95 -1.14
CA GLY A 36 18.86 -5.20 -2.31
C GLY A 36 18.21 -6.09 -3.37
N TRP A 37 19.02 -6.62 -4.29
CA TRP A 37 18.62 -7.57 -5.33
C TRP A 37 19.59 -8.75 -5.37
N GLY A 38 19.10 -9.96 -5.63
CA GLY A 38 19.89 -11.18 -5.78
C GLY A 38 19.36 -12.07 -6.90
N GLU A 39 20.04 -13.17 -7.18
CA GLU A 39 19.54 -14.20 -8.10
C GLU A 39 18.45 -15.06 -7.42
N ASN A 40 17.61 -15.73 -8.20
CA ASN A 40 16.51 -16.56 -7.70
C ASN A 40 16.78 -18.03 -8.05
N ASP A 41 16.77 -18.92 -7.04
CA ASP A 41 16.98 -20.37 -7.18
C ASP A 41 16.00 -21.02 -8.18
N ARG A 42 14.84 -20.41 -8.43
CA ARG A 42 13.89 -20.85 -9.47
C ARG A 42 14.37 -20.59 -10.91
N GLY A 43 15.52 -19.96 -11.12
CA GLY A 43 16.12 -19.66 -12.43
C GLY A 43 15.37 -18.60 -13.25
N VAL A 44 14.39 -17.91 -12.65
CA VAL A 44 13.53 -16.91 -13.32
C VAL A 44 13.23 -15.76 -12.38
N SER A 45 13.39 -14.51 -12.85
CA SER A 45 13.33 -13.29 -12.02
C SER A 45 14.41 -13.23 -10.94
N PHE A 46 14.36 -12.23 -10.07
CA PHE A 46 15.34 -11.96 -9.03
C PHE A 46 14.76 -12.20 -7.62
N THR A 47 15.62 -12.18 -6.60
CA THR A 47 15.22 -12.01 -5.19
C THR A 47 15.35 -10.54 -4.80
N PHE A 48 14.58 -10.06 -3.82
CA PHE A 48 14.70 -8.69 -3.29
C PHE A 48 14.62 -8.59 -1.77
N GLY A 49 15.45 -7.69 -1.23
CA GLY A 49 15.50 -7.38 0.20
C GLY A 49 14.40 -6.44 0.68
N ALA A 50 14.17 -6.42 2.00
CA ALA A 50 13.17 -5.58 2.64
C ALA A 50 13.33 -4.06 2.37
N GLU A 51 14.55 -3.60 2.09
CA GLU A 51 14.83 -2.20 1.73
C GLU A 51 14.17 -1.80 0.40
N TRP A 52 14.07 -2.73 -0.56
CA TRP A 52 13.38 -2.49 -1.83
C TRP A 52 11.88 -2.26 -1.63
N VAL A 53 11.23 -3.06 -0.76
CA VAL A 53 9.81 -2.91 -0.41
C VAL A 53 9.53 -1.51 0.15
N ALA A 54 10.36 -1.05 1.08
CA ALA A 54 10.23 0.30 1.66
C ALA A 54 10.40 1.40 0.60
N LYS A 55 11.41 1.28 -0.27
CA LYS A 55 11.64 2.21 -1.39
C LYS A 55 10.47 2.22 -2.39
N PHE A 56 9.92 1.07 -2.74
CA PHE A 56 8.80 0.92 -3.67
C PHE A 56 7.53 1.57 -3.12
N LEU A 57 7.14 1.24 -1.88
CA LEU A 57 5.95 1.77 -1.23
C LEU A 57 6.02 3.30 -1.08
N HIS A 58 7.16 3.82 -0.64
CA HIS A 58 7.37 5.27 -0.52
C HIS A 58 7.29 5.99 -1.86
N LYS A 59 7.88 5.43 -2.92
CA LYS A 59 7.86 5.97 -4.29
C LYS A 59 6.45 6.03 -4.90
N HIS A 60 5.53 5.20 -4.42
CA HIS A 60 4.19 5.03 -5.02
C HIS A 60 3.01 5.45 -4.11
N ASP A 61 3.26 6.03 -2.93
CA ASP A 61 2.25 6.39 -1.88
C ASP A 61 1.31 5.22 -1.55
N LEU A 62 1.90 4.08 -1.19
CA LEU A 62 1.22 2.83 -0.84
C LEU A 62 1.53 2.42 0.61
N ASP A 63 0.53 1.91 1.34
CA ASP A 63 0.73 1.36 2.70
C ASP A 63 1.26 -0.09 2.69
N LEU A 64 0.90 -0.91 1.69
CA LEU A 64 1.08 -2.38 1.70
C LEU A 64 1.22 -2.98 0.28
N ILE A 65 2.18 -3.89 0.09
CA ILE A 65 2.22 -4.81 -1.07
C ILE A 65 1.52 -6.12 -0.69
N CYS A 66 0.61 -6.61 -1.52
CA CYS A 66 0.01 -7.93 -1.40
C CYS A 66 0.39 -8.79 -2.61
N THR A 67 1.03 -9.93 -2.38
CA THR A 67 1.48 -10.88 -3.40
C THR A 67 0.94 -12.29 -3.15
N ALA A 68 1.21 -13.20 -4.08
CA ALA A 68 0.82 -14.61 -4.06
C ALA A 68 1.83 -15.44 -4.88
N HIS A 69 1.49 -16.66 -5.28
CA HIS A 69 2.27 -17.61 -6.10
C HIS A 69 3.44 -18.33 -5.38
N GLN A 70 3.85 -17.91 -4.20
CA GLN A 70 4.72 -18.69 -3.30
C GLN A 70 3.83 -19.46 -2.31
N VAL A 71 4.08 -20.76 -2.13
CA VAL A 71 3.45 -21.56 -1.06
C VAL A 71 4.05 -21.13 0.28
N VAL A 72 3.22 -20.93 1.29
CA VAL A 72 3.62 -20.53 2.66
C VAL A 72 2.79 -21.31 3.67
N GLU A 73 3.39 -21.69 4.81
CA GLU A 73 2.87 -22.68 5.76
C GLU A 73 1.47 -22.32 6.31
N ASP A 74 1.31 -21.15 6.92
CA ASP A 74 0.02 -20.64 7.43
C ASP A 74 -0.95 -20.15 6.33
N GLY A 75 -0.61 -20.32 5.05
CA GLY A 75 -1.33 -19.71 3.93
C GLY A 75 -1.16 -18.19 3.82
N TYR A 76 -0.48 -17.54 4.77
CA TYR A 76 0.01 -16.16 4.64
C TYR A 76 1.39 -15.99 5.28
N GLU A 77 2.14 -14.99 4.84
CA GLU A 77 3.42 -14.61 5.44
C GLU A 77 3.63 -13.09 5.37
N PHE A 78 4.24 -12.49 6.40
CA PHE A 78 4.57 -11.07 6.43
C PHE A 78 6.07 -10.82 6.30
N PHE A 79 6.45 -10.10 5.24
CA PHE A 79 7.81 -9.68 4.96
C PHE A 79 8.00 -8.17 5.21
N ALA A 80 9.26 -7.71 5.27
CA ALA A 80 9.64 -6.30 5.37
C ALA A 80 8.86 -5.52 6.45
N LYS A 81 8.92 -5.94 7.71
CA LYS A 81 8.20 -5.31 8.84
C LYS A 81 6.67 -5.22 8.62
N ARG A 82 6.08 -6.23 7.97
CA ARG A 82 4.65 -6.34 7.58
C ARG A 82 4.23 -5.36 6.47
N GLN A 83 5.18 -4.78 5.74
CA GLN A 83 4.91 -3.91 4.59
C GLN A 83 4.70 -4.70 3.27
N LEU A 84 5.04 -5.98 3.26
CA LEU A 84 4.61 -6.94 2.23
C LEU A 84 3.90 -8.11 2.91
N VAL A 85 2.82 -8.60 2.28
CA VAL A 85 2.15 -9.85 2.65
C VAL A 85 2.07 -10.79 1.45
N THR A 86 2.50 -12.03 1.65
CA THR A 86 2.27 -13.15 0.73
C THR A 86 0.98 -13.85 1.14
N LEU A 87 0.12 -14.19 0.19
CA LEU A 87 -1.11 -14.97 0.41
C LEU A 87 -1.13 -16.20 -0.51
N PHE A 88 -1.49 -17.34 0.07
CA PHE A 88 -1.72 -18.60 -0.63
C PHE A 88 -3.07 -19.18 -0.19
N SER A 89 -3.91 -19.55 -1.16
CA SER A 89 -5.33 -19.87 -0.91
C SER A 89 -5.72 -21.32 -1.25
N ALA A 90 -4.77 -22.16 -1.66
CA ALA A 90 -4.96 -23.58 -1.87
C ALA A 90 -4.31 -24.36 -0.70
N PRO A 91 -5.08 -24.84 0.30
CA PRO A 91 -4.54 -25.67 1.36
C PRO A 91 -4.13 -27.05 0.81
N ASN A 92 -3.18 -27.70 1.47
CA ASN A 92 -2.57 -28.97 1.07
C ASN A 92 -2.08 -28.99 -0.39
N TYR A 93 -1.24 -28.02 -0.77
CA TYR A 93 -0.91 -27.78 -2.18
C TYR A 93 -0.30 -29.02 -2.86
N CYS A 94 -0.84 -29.37 -4.03
CA CYS A 94 -0.54 -30.60 -4.79
C CYS A 94 -0.70 -31.93 -4.04
N GLY A 95 -1.08 -31.93 -2.75
CA GLY A 95 -0.90 -33.09 -1.86
C GLY A 95 0.55 -33.36 -1.45
N GLU A 96 1.47 -32.45 -1.77
CA GLU A 96 2.91 -32.52 -1.44
C GLU A 96 3.28 -31.65 -0.24
N PHE A 97 2.49 -30.60 0.01
CA PHE A 97 2.61 -29.68 1.13
C PHE A 97 1.41 -29.85 2.07
N ASP A 98 1.60 -29.60 3.36
CA ASP A 98 0.58 -29.60 4.43
C ASP A 98 0.08 -28.19 4.77
N ASN A 99 0.35 -27.22 3.89
CA ASN A 99 0.06 -25.81 4.12
C ASN A 99 -1.44 -25.49 4.31
N ALA A 100 -1.73 -24.50 5.14
CA ALA A 100 -3.03 -23.87 5.24
C ALA A 100 -3.31 -22.93 4.05
N GLY A 101 -4.55 -22.42 3.95
CA GLY A 101 -4.98 -21.45 2.94
C GLY A 101 -5.60 -20.23 3.60
N ALA A 102 -5.17 -19.03 3.21
CA ALA A 102 -5.63 -17.76 3.78
C ALA A 102 -6.42 -16.88 2.79
N MET A 103 -7.18 -15.93 3.34
CA MET A 103 -7.89 -14.88 2.59
C MET A 103 -7.76 -13.55 3.34
N MET A 104 -7.40 -12.48 2.63
CA MET A 104 -7.38 -11.12 3.18
C MET A 104 -8.68 -10.37 2.81
N SER A 105 -9.32 -9.78 3.81
CA SER A 105 -10.48 -8.90 3.64
C SER A 105 -10.12 -7.44 3.90
N CYS A 106 -10.71 -6.51 3.14
CA CYS A 106 -10.44 -5.08 3.27
C CYS A 106 -11.76 -4.28 3.34
N SER A 107 -12.01 -3.63 4.48
CA SER A 107 -13.22 -2.83 4.73
C SER A 107 -12.95 -1.32 4.66
N PHE A 108 -13.81 -0.57 3.97
CA PHE A 108 -13.73 0.89 3.91
C PHE A 108 -14.53 1.56 5.03
N GLN A 109 -13.96 2.59 5.67
CA GLN A 109 -14.69 3.47 6.58
C GLN A 109 -15.01 4.81 5.90
N ILE A 110 -16.30 5.14 5.78
CA ILE A 110 -16.75 6.41 5.19
C ILE A 110 -16.78 7.48 6.28
N LEU A 111 -15.73 8.33 6.32
CA LEU A 111 -15.70 9.51 7.17
C LEU A 111 -16.64 10.58 6.58
N LYS A 112 -17.81 10.78 7.20
CA LYS A 112 -18.71 11.88 6.84
C LYS A 112 -18.06 13.23 7.20
N PRO A 113 -18.23 14.29 6.38
CA PRO A 113 -17.79 15.63 6.75
C PRO A 113 -18.41 16.07 8.08
N ALA A 114 -17.62 16.71 8.94
CA ALA A 114 -18.13 17.26 10.19
C ALA A 114 -19.18 18.35 9.90
N GLU A 115 -20.32 18.28 10.59
CA GLU A 115 -21.36 19.30 10.48
C GLU A 115 -20.81 20.67 10.87
N LYS A 116 -21.02 21.68 10.01
CA LYS A 116 -20.70 23.07 10.31
C LYS A 116 -21.65 23.57 11.41
N LYS A 117 -21.28 23.37 12.67
CA LYS A 117 -21.89 24.08 13.80
C LYS A 117 -21.91 25.57 13.44
N LYS A 118 -23.10 26.18 13.44
CA LYS A 118 -23.25 27.62 13.21
C LYS A 118 -22.29 28.36 14.15
N PRO A 119 -21.52 29.36 13.68
CA PRO A 119 -20.59 30.06 14.54
C PRO A 119 -21.36 30.78 15.65
N ASN A 120 -21.23 30.31 16.90
CA ASN A 120 -21.70 31.07 18.05
C ASN A 120 -21.00 32.44 18.03
N ALA A 121 -21.77 33.52 18.05
CA ALA A 121 -21.32 34.89 17.83
C ALA A 121 -20.45 35.49 18.96
N THR A 122 -19.87 34.64 19.80
CA THR A 122 -19.07 34.97 21.00
C THR A 122 -17.60 34.57 20.89
N ARG A 123 -17.15 34.03 19.74
CA ARG A 123 -15.71 33.81 19.49
C ARG A 123 -15.09 35.05 18.82
N PRO A 124 -14.01 35.63 19.37
CA PRO A 124 -13.30 36.73 18.73
C PRO A 124 -12.83 36.36 17.31
N VAL A 125 -13.18 37.20 16.33
CA VAL A 125 -12.75 37.02 14.95
C VAL A 125 -11.33 37.56 14.79
N THR A 126 -10.43 36.76 14.22
CA THR A 126 -9.06 37.19 13.92
C THR A 126 -9.09 38.37 12.94
N PRO A 127 -8.46 39.52 13.25
CA PRO A 127 -8.54 40.71 12.40
C PRO A 127 -8.01 40.46 10.98
N PRO A 128 -8.68 40.97 9.92
CA PRO A 128 -8.16 40.92 8.56
C PRO A 128 -6.81 41.63 8.44
N ARG A 129 -5.79 40.92 7.95
CA ARG A 129 -4.44 41.48 7.77
C ARG A 129 -4.38 42.31 6.48
N GLY A 130 -4.71 43.61 6.57
CA GLY A 130 -4.38 44.55 5.50
C GLY A 130 -5.30 45.76 5.33
N MET A 131 -5.28 46.72 6.25
CA MET A 131 -5.67 48.11 5.97
C MET A 131 -4.68 49.06 6.66
N ILE A 132 -3.69 49.54 5.89
CA ILE A 132 -2.84 50.67 6.29
C ILE A 132 -3.49 51.93 5.72
N THR A 133 -4.32 52.59 6.52
CA THR A 133 -4.89 53.89 6.15
C THR A 133 -3.78 54.94 6.17
N GLN A 134 -3.52 55.60 5.04
CA GLN A 134 -2.55 56.69 4.97
C GLN A 134 -3.06 57.88 5.80
N ALA A 135 -2.27 58.30 6.79
CA ALA A 135 -2.58 59.48 7.60
C ALA A 135 -2.18 60.77 6.86
N THR A 136 -3.16 61.56 6.45
CA THR A 136 -2.95 62.92 5.94
C THR A 136 -2.49 63.83 7.08
N LYS A 137 -1.28 64.38 6.97
CA LYS A 137 -0.84 65.50 7.82
C LYS A 137 -1.49 66.81 7.36
N LYS A 138 -1.98 67.56 8.34
CA LYS A 138 -1.88 69.03 8.34
C LYS A 138 -0.63 69.43 9.11
#